data_AF-S9UT89-F1
#
_entry.id   AF-S9UT89-F1
#
_cell.length_a   1.000
_cell.length_b   1.000
_cell.length_c   1.000
_cell.angle_alpha   90.00
_cell.angle_beta   90.00
_cell.angle_gamma   90.00
#
_symmetry.space_group_name_H-M   'P 1'
#
loop_
_entity.id
_entity.type
_entity.pdbx_description
1 polymer ?
#
loop_
_entity_poly.entity_id
_entity_poly.type
_entity_poly.pdbx_seq_one_letter_code
_entity_poly.pdbx_strand_id
1 'polypeptide(L)'
;MTVLKMFNRCIREPGRFIAALLLGDDGTANLEFVENLEYKLVSVLVLPFRASPPEVVREQAQYRYSAVRARLDLVTEQIKRATPSARR
;
A
#
# COMPACT_ATOMS: atom_id res chain seq x y z
N MET A 1 17.07 -4.45 -0.48
CA MET A 1 16.21 -5.53 -1.03
C MET A 1 15.61 -6.44 0.07
N THR A 2 15.35 -5.91 1.26
CA THR A 2 14.96 -6.70 2.45
C THR A 2 13.51 -6.47 2.87
N VAL A 3 13.03 -5.22 2.83
CA VAL A 3 11.67 -4.85 3.26
C VAL A 3 10.58 -5.43 2.35
N LEU A 4 10.76 -5.39 1.03
CA LEU A 4 9.80 -5.96 0.08
C LEU A 4 9.59 -7.47 0.30
N LYS A 5 10.66 -8.19 0.69
CA LYS A 5 10.57 -9.62 1.03
C LYS A 5 9.70 -9.82 2.27
N MET A 6 9.79 -8.95 3.28
CA MET A 6 8.96 -9.05 4.49
C MET A 6 7.49 -8.82 4.19
N PHE A 7 7.14 -7.79 3.41
CA PHE A 7 5.77 -7.59 2.94
C PHE A 7 5.23 -8.79 2.15
N ASN A 8 6.04 -9.33 1.24
CA ASN A 8 5.64 -10.51 0.47
C ASN A 8 5.41 -11.74 1.36
N ARG A 9 6.15 -11.92 2.45
CA ARG A 9 5.92 -13.01 3.42
C ARG A 9 4.60 -12.82 4.17
N CYS A 10 4.30 -11.61 4.64
CA CYS A 10 3.01 -11.31 5.27
C CYS A 10 1.82 -11.58 4.33
N ILE A 11 1.97 -11.30 3.03
CA ILE A 11 0.93 -11.59 2.03
C ILE A 11 0.78 -13.10 1.78
N ARG A 12 1.90 -13.83 1.68
CA ARG A 12 1.90 -15.25 1.32
C ARG A 12 1.55 -16.18 2.49
N GLU A 13 1.90 -15.80 3.70
CA GLU A 13 1.82 -16.64 4.90
C GLU A 13 1.22 -15.85 6.09
N PRO A 14 -0.03 -15.35 6.00
CA PRO A 14 -0.60 -14.40 6.97
C PRO A 14 -0.78 -14.96 8.40
N GLY A 15 -0.83 -16.28 8.57
CA GLY A 15 -0.85 -16.92 9.91
C GLY A 15 0.52 -16.99 10.59
N ARG A 16 1.60 -16.85 9.80
CA ARG A 16 2.99 -16.94 10.26
C ARG A 16 3.67 -15.57 10.30
N PHE A 17 3.41 -14.69 9.34
CA PHE A 17 4.02 -13.36 9.29
C PHE A 17 2.96 -12.28 9.38
N ILE A 18 3.13 -11.38 10.33
CA ILE A 18 2.21 -10.28 10.62
C ILE A 18 2.96 -8.96 10.43
N ALA A 19 2.31 -7.98 9.82
CA ALA A 19 2.78 -6.61 9.78
C ALA A 19 1.82 -5.74 10.61
N ALA A 20 2.30 -5.14 11.69
CA ALA A 20 1.51 -4.31 12.60
C ALA A 20 2.05 -2.88 12.59
N LEU A 21 1.18 -1.90 12.27
CA LEU A 21 1.51 -0.49 12.38
C LEU A 21 1.00 0.03 13.73
N LEU A 22 1.94 0.28 14.64
CA LEU A 22 1.68 0.84 15.97
C LEU A 22 1.77 2.36 15.88
N LEU A 23 0.69 3.06 16.19
CA LEU A 23 0.63 4.53 16.16
C LEU A 23 0.96 5.08 17.55
N GLY A 24 1.85 6.07 17.60
CA GLY A 24 2.15 6.84 18.81
C GLY A 24 1.33 8.13 18.89
N ASP A 25 1.21 8.68 20.10
CA ASP A 25 0.40 9.88 20.37
C ASP A 25 1.01 11.18 19.81
N ASP A 26 2.31 11.17 19.50
CA ASP A 26 3.08 12.30 18.99
C ASP A 26 3.20 12.34 17.46
N GLY A 27 2.41 11.52 16.78
CA GLY A 27 2.45 11.36 15.32
C GLY A 27 3.64 10.53 14.84
N THR A 28 4.39 9.87 15.73
CA THR A 28 5.28 8.77 15.35
C THR A 28 4.50 7.48 15.16
N ALA A 29 5.10 6.52 14.47
CA ALA A 29 4.56 5.17 14.35
C ALA A 29 5.70 4.17 14.15
N ASN A 30 5.49 2.91 14.51
CA ASN A 30 6.41 1.82 14.21
C ASN A 30 5.67 0.76 13.39
N LEU A 31 6.22 0.40 12.24
CA LEU A 31 5.78 -0.79 11.51
C LEU A 31 6.64 -1.97 11.95
N GLU A 32 6.02 -2.92 12.63
CA GLU A 32 6.66 -4.13 13.10
C GLU A 32 6.28 -5.32 12.23
N PHE A 33 7.29 -6.03 11.73
CA PHE A 33 7.13 -7.35 11.14
C PHE A 33 7.37 -8.40 12.21
N VAL A 34 6.36 -9.21 12.49
CA VAL A 34 6.36 -10.22 13.53
C VAL A 34 6.23 -11.60 12.89
N GLU A 35 7.08 -12.54 13.29
CA GLU A 35 6.96 -13.96 12.96
C GLU A 35 6.34 -14.71 14.13
N ASN A 36 5.26 -15.43 13.84
CA ASN A 36 4.61 -16.35 14.75
C ASN A 36 5.27 -17.72 14.64
N LEU A 37 6.03 -18.08 15.68
CA LEU A 37 6.71 -19.37 15.81
C LEU A 37 5.90 -20.36 16.66
N GLU A 38 4.57 -20.25 16.66
CA GLU A 38 3.59 -21.07 17.40
C GLU A 38 3.58 -20.88 18.92
N TYR A 39 4.75 -20.92 19.57
CA TYR A 39 4.91 -20.72 21.01
C TYR A 39 5.42 -19.33 21.38
N LYS A 40 5.80 -18.52 20.38
CA LYS A 40 6.34 -17.18 20.58
C LYS A 40 6.15 -16.31 19.35
N LEU A 41 5.77 -15.06 19.59
CA LEU A 41 5.86 -14.00 18.60
C LEU A 41 7.25 -13.34 18.67
N VAL A 42 7.93 -13.26 17.54
CA VAL A 42 9.27 -12.65 17.45
C VAL A 42 9.22 -11.47 16.50
N SER A 43 9.65 -10.29 16.98
CA SER A 43 9.85 -9.14 16.12
C SER A 43 11.07 -9.35 15.24
N VAL A 44 10.87 -9.34 13.93
CA VAL A 44 11.89 -9.61 12.90
C VAL A 44 12.48 -8.31 12.37
N LEU A 45 11.65 -7.27 12.23
CA LEU A 45 12.05 -5.96 11.72
C LEU A 45 11.12 -4.88 12.25
N VAL A 46 11.68 -3.80 12.75
CA VAL A 46 10.95 -2.59 13.15
C VAL A 46 11.38 -1.44 12.25
N LEU A 47 10.41 -0.75 11.66
CA LEU A 47 10.64 0.42 10.84
C LEU A 47 9.96 1.63 11.48
N PRO A 48 10.70 2.69 11.82
CA PRO A 48 10.11 3.92 12.33
C PRO A 48 9.44 4.70 11.21
N PHE A 49 8.27 5.24 11.51
CA PHE A 49 7.44 6.08 10.66
C PHE A 49 7.05 7.37 11.40
N ARG A 50 6.64 8.36 10.62
CA ARG A 50 6.07 9.59 11.13
C ARG A 50 4.93 10.03 10.23
N ALA A 51 3.89 10.59 10.84
CA ALA A 51 2.82 11.25 10.13
C ALA A 51 3.42 12.32 9.19
N SER A 52 3.04 12.25 7.91
CA SER A 52 3.48 13.22 6.93
C SER A 52 2.77 14.56 7.15
N PRO A 53 3.43 15.70 6.89
CA PRO A 53 2.80 17.00 7.00
C PRO A 53 1.67 17.16 5.96
N PRO A 54 0.65 18.02 6.22
CA PRO A 54 -0.52 18.17 5.35
C PRO A 54 -0.20 18.49 3.89
N GLU A 55 0.89 19.23 3.64
CA GLU A 55 1.35 19.61 2.31
C GLU A 55 1.76 18.39 1.50
N VAL A 56 2.53 17.48 2.12
CA VAL A 56 2.96 16.22 1.51
C VAL A 56 1.75 15.32 1.27
N VAL A 57 0.81 15.26 2.22
CA VAL A 57 -0.44 14.49 2.05
C VAL A 57 -1.24 15.00 0.85
N ARG A 58 -1.36 16.32 0.71
CA ARG A 58 -2.05 16.96 -0.42
C ARG A 58 -1.37 16.68 -1.76
N GLU A 59 -0.05 16.78 -1.81
CA GLU A 59 0.74 16.47 -3.00
C GLU A 59 0.56 15.00 -3.42
N GLN A 60 0.66 14.07 -2.46
CA GLN A 60 0.46 12.64 -2.72
C GLN A 60 -0.96 12.31 -3.16
N ALA A 61 -1.97 12.96 -2.57
CA ALA A 61 -3.36 12.80 -2.98
C ALA A 61 -3.58 13.29 -4.43
N GLN A 62 -3.05 14.48 -4.75
CA GLN A 62 -3.14 15.05 -6.09
C GLN A 62 -2.45 14.16 -7.13
N TYR A 63 -1.23 13.69 -6.86
CA TYR A 63 -0.50 12.79 -7.74
C TYR A 63 -1.28 11.50 -8.02
N ARG A 64 -1.78 10.85 -6.96
CA ARG A 64 -2.56 9.60 -7.08
C ARG A 64 -3.85 9.82 -7.89
N TYR A 65 -4.54 10.92 -7.65
CA TYR A 65 -5.73 11.28 -8.41
C TYR A 65 -5.42 11.46 -9.90
N SER A 66 -4.41 12.27 -10.22
CA SER A 66 -3.99 12.53 -11.60
C SER A 66 -3.56 11.25 -12.33
N ALA A 67 -2.80 10.37 -11.67
CA ALA A 67 -2.38 9.10 -12.25
C ALA A 67 -3.57 8.17 -12.55
N VAL A 68 -4.52 8.06 -11.63
CA VAL A 68 -5.74 7.25 -11.83
C VAL A 68 -6.62 7.86 -12.92
N ARG A 69 -6.75 9.19 -12.96
CA ARG A 69 -7.55 9.89 -13.99
C ARG A 69 -6.98 9.66 -15.38
N ALA A 70 -5.68 9.82 -15.56
CA ALA A 70 -5.02 9.55 -16.84
C ALA A 70 -5.21 8.09 -17.28
N ARG A 71 -5.12 7.13 -16.36
CA ARG A 71 -5.40 5.71 -16.65
C ARG A 71 -6.86 5.48 -17.04
N LEU A 72 -7.80 6.13 -16.36
CA LEU A 72 -9.22 6.05 -16.69
C LEU A 72 -9.48 6.55 -18.10
N ASP A 73 -8.96 7.72 -18.45
CA ASP A 73 -9.14 8.31 -19.78
C ASP A 73 -8.61 7.37 -20.88
N LEU A 74 -7.43 6.76 -20.67
CA LEU A 74 -6.88 5.76 -21.60
C LEU A 74 -7.80 4.54 -21.77
N VAL A 75 -8.29 3.97 -20.67
CA VAL A 75 -9.18 2.81 -20.69
C VAL A 75 -10.52 3.16 -21.34
N THR A 76 -11.07 4.33 -21.04
CA THR A 76 -12.32 4.82 -21.64
C THR A 76 -12.18 5.00 -23.15
N GLU A 77 -11.07 5.55 -23.63
CA GLU A 77 -10.81 5.66 -25.07
C GLU A 77 -10.65 4.29 -25.73
N GLN A 78 -10.00 3.33 -25.07
CA GLN A 78 -9.93 1.95 -25.57
C GLN A 78 -11.32 1.32 -25.68
N ILE A 79 -12.18 1.49 -24.67
CA ILE A 79 -13.55 0.97 -24.68
C ILE A 79 -14.37 1.61 -25.81
N LYS A 80 -14.26 2.94 -26.02
CA LYS A 80 -14.95 3.63 -27.12
C LYS A 80 -14.54 3.10 -28.48
N ARG A 81 -13.26 2.81 -28.69
CA ARG A 81 -12.74 2.21 -29.93
C ARG A 81 -13.19 0.76 -30.11
N ALA A 82 -13.25 0.00 -29.02
CA ALA A 82 -13.59 -1.42 -29.03
C ALA A 82 -15.11 -1.69 -29.11
N THR A 83 -15.95 -0.73 -28.70
CA THR A 83 -17.39 -0.80 -28.87
C THR A 83 -17.73 -0.25 -30.27
N PRO A 84 -18.07 -1.09 -31.26
CA PRO A 84 -18.51 -0.56 -32.55
C PRO A 84 -19.79 0.21 -32.26
N SER A 85 -19.89 1.44 -32.76
CA SER A 85 -21.15 2.18 -32.82
C SER A 85 -22.24 1.20 -33.25
N ALA A 86 -23.21 0.96 -32.36
CA ALA A 86 -24.32 0.06 -32.63
C ALA A 86 -24.85 0.35 -34.04
N ARG A 87 -24.72 -0.65 -34.92
CA ARG A 87 -25.23 -0.63 -36.31
C ARG A 87 -26.59 0.07 -36.31
N ARG A 88 -26.62 1.29 -36.83
CA ARG A 88 -27.83 1.90 -37.37
C ARG A 88 -27.85 1.64 -38.86
#